data_AF-A0A7V0QJL0-F1
#
_entry.id   AF-A0A7V0QJL0-F1
#
_cell.length_a   1.000
_cell.length_b   1.000
_cell.length_c   1.000
_cell.angle_alpha   90.00
_cell.angle_beta   90.00
_cell.angle_gamma   90.00
#
_symmetry.space_group_name_H-M   'P 1'
#
loop_
_entity.id
_entity.type
_entity.pdbx_description
1 polymer ?
#
loop_
_entity_poly.entity_id
_entity_poly.type
_entity_poly.pdbx_seq_one_letter_code
_entity_poly.pdbx_strand_id
1 'polypeptide(L)'
;MIASNVSPNVWRIVLKMSTRFICQFVCLLLFTCIASSASALPEKDYTKYLKPSQKYLDTRLKRILQLVSLKYYRGMSKRAREADWKKKIERAYDLVGIDHLYELRKSASEKIEAHRIPWSWEYYRRLKSSDGYREGVRLAIPVWIPRYSRTVKLYGGFKKKWEEITKQDRYLGYVYFCPSLKNVNDKRHYRPSKIYIEVSREFAPFAYMFFQYIFREGLASADLRVPIMSVRCGEDTFAAIEKEPPPPFTCAEFRDEINGDFHYRVITKKCESFAEIIHGHHKGKSNHRIGCAFDINSFDFPEVKDGSPNPISRARRQFARDRLHKIDARNIPQWVYDAAEDIGFRVPYQWSYGWGFTDWHHFDCGKEPKMVSEKK
;
A
#
# COMPACT_ATOMS: atom_id res chain seq x y z
N MET A 1 6.34 78.75 18.67
CA MET A 1 6.33 78.19 17.31
C MET A 1 7.73 77.74 16.96
N ILE A 2 8.05 76.45 17.06
CA ILE A 2 9.35 75.91 16.66
C ILE A 2 9.09 75.06 15.41
N ALA A 3 9.36 75.64 14.24
CA ALA A 3 9.41 74.89 12.99
C ALA A 3 10.77 74.19 12.93
N SER A 4 10.78 72.87 13.12
CA SER A 4 11.99 72.06 13.00
C SER A 4 12.43 72.03 11.53
N ASN A 5 13.52 72.72 11.20
CA ASN A 5 14.22 72.65 9.92
C ASN A 5 14.88 71.28 9.75
N VAL A 6 14.10 70.28 9.35
CA VAL A 6 14.63 68.99 8.92
C VAL A 6 15.06 69.12 7.46
N SER A 7 16.36 69.01 7.20
CA SER A 7 16.96 69.08 5.87
C SER A 7 16.23 68.18 4.85
N PRO A 8 15.98 68.63 3.61
CA PRO A 8 15.35 67.84 2.55
C PRO A 8 16.03 66.48 2.29
N ASN A 9 17.33 66.37 2.62
CA ASN A 9 18.08 65.12 2.50
C ASN A 9 17.69 64.09 3.57
N VAL A 10 17.31 64.52 4.77
CA VAL A 10 16.84 63.63 5.84
C VAL A 10 15.47 63.04 5.46
N TRP A 11 14.58 63.85 4.88
CA TRP A 11 13.29 63.37 4.36
C TRP A 11 13.45 62.33 3.25
N ARG A 12 14.42 62.51 2.34
CA ARG A 12 14.71 61.50 1.30
C ARG A 12 15.25 60.19 1.88
N ILE A 13 16.07 60.25 2.92
CA ILE A 13 16.60 59.06 3.60
C ILE A 13 15.49 58.32 4.34
N VAL A 14 14.67 59.04 5.10
CA VAL A 14 13.51 58.47 5.80
C VAL A 14 12.53 57.83 4.81
N LEU A 15 12.23 58.51 3.70
CA LEU A 15 11.33 57.97 2.67
C LEU A 15 11.88 56.69 2.03
N LYS A 16 13.18 56.64 1.72
CA LYS A 16 13.86 55.45 1.17
C LYS A 16 13.91 54.28 2.17
N MET A 17 14.15 54.54 3.45
CA MET A 17 14.13 53.50 4.47
C MET A 17 12.71 52.96 4.70
N SER A 18 11.71 53.85 4.70
CA SER A 18 10.29 53.49 4.81
C SER A 18 9.83 52.62 3.65
N THR A 19 10.20 52.98 2.41
CA THR A 19 9.86 52.17 1.22
C THR A 19 10.55 50.81 1.23
N ARG A 20 11.81 50.72 1.69
CA ARG A 20 12.50 49.42 1.83
C ARG A 20 11.82 48.54 2.87
N PHE A 21 11.42 49.11 4.02
CA PHE A 21 10.73 48.36 5.07
C PHE A 21 9.35 47.88 4.63
N ILE A 22 8.59 48.73 3.94
CA ILE A 22 7.28 48.37 3.37
C ILE A 22 7.44 47.30 2.29
N CYS A 23 8.41 47.42 1.38
CA CYS A 23 8.68 46.37 0.39
C CYS A 23 9.11 45.05 1.02
N GLN A 24 9.95 45.06 2.06
CA GLN A 24 10.33 43.85 2.78
C GLN A 24 9.13 43.21 3.50
N PHE A 25 8.27 44.01 4.13
CA PHE A 25 7.08 43.53 4.81
C PHE A 25 6.03 42.97 3.83
N VAL A 26 5.84 43.63 2.68
CA VAL A 26 4.97 43.15 1.60
C VAL A 26 5.51 41.87 0.97
N CYS A 27 6.83 41.77 0.75
CA CYS A 27 7.46 40.53 0.31
C CYS A 27 7.29 39.42 1.36
N LEU A 28 7.42 39.71 2.65
CA LEU A 28 7.22 38.74 3.72
C LEU A 28 5.76 38.25 3.76
N LEU A 29 4.80 39.18 3.66
CA LEU A 29 3.36 38.89 3.60
C LEU A 29 3.02 38.05 2.36
N LEU A 30 3.55 38.42 1.18
CA LEU A 30 3.40 37.64 -0.04
C LEU A 30 4.01 36.24 0.10
N PHE A 31 5.19 36.11 0.71
CA PHE A 31 5.78 34.80 0.99
C PHE A 31 4.96 33.97 1.98
N THR A 32 4.39 34.56 3.04
CA THR A 32 3.52 33.85 3.98
C THR A 32 2.17 33.48 3.37
N CYS A 33 1.61 34.33 2.50
CA CYS A 33 0.38 34.07 1.78
C CYS A 33 0.58 33.01 0.70
N ILE A 34 1.70 33.04 -0.04
CA ILE A 34 2.08 32.03 -1.05
C ILE A 34 2.45 30.71 -0.38
N ALA A 35 3.11 30.71 0.78
CA ALA A 35 3.35 29.51 1.58
C ALA A 35 2.05 28.91 2.15
N SER A 36 1.05 29.74 2.47
CA SER A 36 -0.27 29.29 2.92
C SER A 36 -1.22 28.88 1.78
N SER A 37 -0.95 29.32 0.54
CA SER A 37 -1.74 28.98 -0.66
C SER A 37 -1.05 27.97 -1.59
N ALA A 38 0.13 27.48 -1.22
CA ALA A 38 0.75 26.31 -1.83
C ALA A 38 -0.06 25.05 -1.51
N SER A 39 -1.02 24.75 -2.39
CA SER A 39 -1.72 23.47 -2.56
C SER A 39 -2.88 23.13 -1.62
N ALA A 40 -3.80 24.06 -1.43
CA ALA A 40 -5.20 23.65 -1.27
C ALA A 40 -5.74 23.20 -2.64
N LEU A 41 -5.44 21.96 -3.04
CA LEU A 41 -6.25 21.27 -4.06
C LEU A 41 -7.73 21.46 -3.68
N PRO A 42 -8.64 21.69 -4.66
CA PRO A 42 -10.07 21.79 -4.41
C PRO A 42 -10.47 20.63 -3.51
N GLU A 43 -11.30 20.92 -2.51
CA GLU A 43 -11.76 19.95 -1.52
C GLU A 43 -12.60 18.86 -2.20
N LYS A 44 -11.90 17.91 -2.84
CA LYS A 44 -12.53 16.73 -3.42
C LYS A 44 -13.01 15.90 -2.26
N ASP A 45 -14.30 15.64 -2.20
CA ASP A 45 -14.84 14.67 -1.26
C ASP A 45 -14.30 13.27 -1.59
N TYR A 46 -13.31 12.85 -0.81
CA TYR A 46 -12.67 11.54 -0.91
C TYR A 46 -13.44 10.45 -0.16
N THR A 47 -14.52 10.79 0.56
CA THR A 47 -15.27 9.82 1.39
C THR A 47 -15.88 8.68 0.59
N LYS A 48 -16.22 8.90 -0.69
CA LYS A 48 -16.71 7.85 -1.60
C LYS A 48 -15.70 6.73 -1.83
N TYR A 49 -14.40 7.01 -1.68
CA TYR A 49 -13.33 6.01 -1.81
C TYR A 49 -13.10 5.25 -0.51
N LEU A 50 -13.34 5.91 0.63
CA LEU A 50 -13.15 5.36 1.98
C LEU A 50 -14.23 4.37 2.39
N LYS A 51 -15.41 4.42 1.74
CA LYS A 51 -16.48 3.43 1.90
C LYS A 51 -16.22 2.22 0.99
N PRO A 52 -16.05 1.00 1.54
CA PRO A 52 -15.91 -0.20 0.74
C PRO A 52 -17.21 -0.45 -0.03
N SER A 53 -17.11 -1.08 -1.19
CA SER A 53 -18.31 -1.61 -1.87
C SER A 53 -18.83 -2.78 -1.04
N GLN A 54 -19.96 -2.58 -0.35
CA GLN A 54 -20.49 -3.56 0.60
C GLN A 54 -21.54 -4.50 0.00
N LYS A 55 -21.76 -4.46 -1.33
CA LYS A 55 -22.88 -5.16 -1.99
C LYS A 55 -22.94 -6.67 -1.66
N TYR A 56 -21.79 -7.29 -1.39
CA TYR A 56 -21.67 -8.73 -1.18
C TYR A 56 -21.16 -9.12 0.22
N LEU A 57 -21.14 -8.18 1.18
CA LEU A 57 -20.77 -8.45 2.56
C LEU A 57 -22.00 -8.77 3.41
N ASP A 58 -21.87 -9.70 4.34
CA ASP A 58 -22.92 -9.97 5.33
C ASP A 58 -23.07 -8.81 6.32
N THR A 59 -24.22 -8.76 7.00
CA THR A 59 -24.58 -7.64 7.89
C THR A 59 -23.61 -7.51 9.07
N ARG A 60 -23.11 -8.61 9.62
CA ARG A 60 -22.16 -8.60 10.74
C ARG A 60 -20.83 -8.00 10.29
N LEU A 61 -20.25 -8.49 9.20
CA LEU A 61 -18.99 -7.95 8.70
C LEU A 61 -19.13 -6.48 8.28
N LYS A 62 -20.23 -6.09 7.62
CA LYS A 62 -20.50 -4.67 7.31
C LYS A 62 -20.43 -3.79 8.56
N ARG A 63 -21.05 -4.23 9.65
CA ARG A 63 -21.04 -3.51 10.94
C ARG A 63 -19.63 -3.45 11.53
N ILE A 64 -18.88 -4.56 11.50
CA ILE A 64 -17.48 -4.58 11.98
C ILE A 64 -16.65 -3.57 11.18
N LEU A 65 -16.69 -3.61 9.85
CA LEU A 65 -15.95 -2.68 8.99
C LEU A 65 -16.32 -1.22 9.26
N GLN A 66 -17.59 -0.92 9.56
CA GLN A 66 -18.01 0.43 9.97
C GLN A 66 -17.40 0.85 11.31
N LEU A 67 -17.41 -0.06 12.30
CA LEU A 67 -16.88 0.21 13.64
C LEU A 67 -15.36 0.42 13.64
N VAL A 68 -14.63 -0.29 12.77
CA VAL A 68 -13.18 -0.17 12.65
C VAL A 68 -12.74 0.88 11.60
N SER A 69 -13.68 1.56 10.94
CA SER A 69 -13.35 2.59 9.96
C SER A 69 -12.69 3.81 10.61
N LEU A 70 -11.59 4.28 10.03
CA LEU A 70 -10.82 5.42 10.52
C LEU A 70 -11.58 6.73 10.30
N LYS A 71 -11.48 7.67 11.23
CA LYS A 71 -12.19 8.95 11.23
C LYS A 71 -11.45 10.09 10.54
N TYR A 72 -10.30 9.82 9.91
CA TYR A 72 -9.39 10.87 9.44
C TYR A 72 -10.09 11.90 8.57
N TYR A 73 -9.83 13.17 8.87
CA TYR A 73 -10.23 14.33 8.09
C TYR A 73 -8.99 15.21 7.83
N ARG A 74 -9.10 16.08 6.82
CA ARG A 74 -8.01 17.00 6.47
C ARG A 74 -7.72 17.93 7.64
N GLY A 75 -6.45 18.11 7.99
CA GLY A 75 -6.02 18.95 9.13
C GLY A 75 -6.04 18.24 10.49
N MET A 76 -6.48 16.98 10.58
CA MET A 76 -6.32 16.18 11.79
C MET A 76 -4.83 16.01 12.12
N SER A 77 -4.43 16.32 13.36
CA SER A 77 -3.03 16.25 13.78
C SER A 77 -2.50 14.81 13.74
N LYS A 78 -1.18 14.65 13.54
CA LYS A 78 -0.53 13.31 13.53
C LYS A 78 -0.87 12.51 14.79
N ARG A 79 -0.79 13.13 15.97
CA ARG A 79 -1.14 12.51 17.25
C ARG A 79 -2.60 12.02 17.30
N ALA A 80 -3.55 12.81 16.80
CA ALA A 80 -4.95 12.42 16.80
C ALA A 80 -5.20 11.26 15.82
N ARG A 81 -4.52 11.27 14.66
CA ARG A 81 -4.56 10.18 13.67
C ARG A 81 -4.03 8.87 14.26
N GLU A 82 -2.87 8.91 14.91
CA GLU A 82 -2.28 7.76 15.62
C GLU A 82 -3.18 7.24 16.76
N ALA A 83 -3.85 8.12 17.49
CA ALA A 83 -4.78 7.72 18.54
C ALA A 83 -6.03 7.01 17.98
N ASP A 84 -6.60 7.50 16.87
CA ASP A 84 -7.71 6.81 16.19
C ASP A 84 -7.23 5.45 15.65
N TRP A 85 -6.04 5.41 15.04
CA TRP A 85 -5.41 4.20 14.54
C TRP A 85 -5.32 3.08 15.59
N LYS A 86 -4.65 3.37 16.72
CA LYS A 86 -4.48 2.41 17.82
C LYS A 86 -5.81 1.93 18.38
N LYS A 87 -6.75 2.86 18.61
CA LYS A 87 -8.10 2.53 19.07
C LYS A 87 -8.84 1.61 18.10
N LYS A 88 -8.65 1.78 16.78
CA LYS A 88 -9.27 0.88 15.79
C LYS A 88 -8.63 -0.49 15.76
N ILE A 89 -7.33 -0.60 16.03
CA ILE A 89 -6.62 -1.88 16.12
C ILE A 89 -7.20 -2.68 17.29
N GLU A 90 -7.19 -2.13 18.50
CA GLU A 90 -7.78 -2.76 19.69
C GLU A 90 -9.22 -3.21 19.41
N ARG A 91 -10.02 -2.32 18.82
CA ARG A 91 -11.40 -2.63 18.48
C ARG A 91 -11.55 -3.75 17.45
N ALA A 92 -10.61 -3.89 16.52
CA ALA A 92 -10.65 -4.97 15.53
C ALA A 92 -10.37 -6.33 16.20
N TYR A 93 -9.37 -6.39 17.08
CA TYR A 93 -9.10 -7.58 17.89
C TYR A 93 -10.32 -7.98 18.73
N ASP A 94 -10.92 -7.05 19.47
CA ASP A 94 -12.15 -7.30 20.26
C ASP A 94 -13.30 -7.86 19.41
N LEU A 95 -13.53 -7.29 18.23
CA LEU A 95 -14.68 -7.64 17.38
C LEU A 95 -14.50 -8.97 16.66
N VAL A 96 -13.25 -9.35 16.37
CA VAL A 96 -12.89 -10.64 15.77
C VAL A 96 -12.80 -11.71 16.86
N GLY A 97 -12.38 -11.36 18.07
CA GLY A 97 -12.26 -12.27 19.22
C GLY A 97 -10.97 -13.10 19.17
N ILE A 98 -9.85 -12.45 18.88
CA ILE A 98 -8.50 -13.04 18.89
C ILE A 98 -7.56 -12.12 19.69
N ASP A 99 -6.45 -12.65 20.18
CA ASP A 99 -5.41 -11.85 20.86
C ASP A 99 -4.22 -11.58 19.92
N HIS A 100 -3.98 -12.50 18.98
CA HIS A 100 -2.90 -12.42 18.01
C HIS A 100 -3.34 -12.81 16.60
N LEU A 101 -2.85 -12.11 15.59
CA LEU A 101 -3.21 -12.42 14.19
C LEU A 101 -2.88 -13.85 13.76
N TYR A 102 -1.84 -14.49 14.31
CA TYR A 102 -1.48 -15.85 13.90
C TYR A 102 -2.57 -16.88 14.24
N GLU A 103 -3.47 -16.57 15.17
CA GLU A 103 -4.62 -17.41 15.50
C GLU A 103 -5.55 -17.57 14.30
N LEU A 104 -5.61 -16.59 13.40
CA LEU A 104 -6.36 -16.70 12.14
C LEU A 104 -5.80 -17.82 11.25
N ARG A 105 -4.48 -18.03 11.26
CA ARG A 105 -3.87 -19.16 10.55
C ARG A 105 -4.24 -20.49 11.22
N LYS A 106 -4.28 -20.53 12.55
CA LYS A 106 -4.68 -21.73 13.31
C LYS A 106 -6.13 -22.10 13.00
N SER A 107 -7.06 -21.14 13.14
CA SER A 107 -8.48 -21.29 12.78
C SER A 107 -8.67 -21.78 11.34
N ALA A 108 -7.95 -21.19 10.37
CA ALA A 108 -8.01 -21.64 8.98
C ALA A 108 -7.47 -23.08 8.80
N SER A 109 -6.41 -23.44 9.52
CA SER A 109 -5.82 -24.79 9.47
C SER A 109 -6.79 -25.84 9.99
N GLU A 110 -7.42 -25.58 11.14
CA GLU A 110 -8.43 -26.47 11.75
C GLU A 110 -9.64 -26.65 10.82
N LYS A 111 -10.12 -25.57 10.19
CA LYS A 111 -11.21 -25.64 9.19
C LYS A 111 -10.82 -26.47 7.97
N ILE A 112 -9.60 -26.30 7.46
CA ILE A 112 -9.07 -27.06 6.31
C ILE A 112 -9.03 -28.56 6.63
N GLU A 113 -8.53 -28.92 7.81
CA GLU A 113 -8.42 -30.30 8.27
C GLU A 113 -9.80 -30.93 8.49
N ALA A 114 -10.70 -30.24 9.22
CA ALA A 114 -12.05 -30.71 9.49
C ALA A 114 -12.86 -31.00 8.21
N HIS A 115 -12.68 -30.18 7.17
CA HIS A 115 -13.35 -30.36 5.88
C HIS A 115 -12.57 -31.24 4.89
N ARG A 116 -11.37 -31.73 5.27
CA ARG A 116 -10.49 -32.55 4.42
C ARG A 116 -10.22 -31.94 3.04
N ILE A 117 -10.06 -30.61 2.98
CA ILE A 117 -9.77 -29.90 1.73
C ILE A 117 -8.26 -29.64 1.55
N PRO A 118 -7.77 -29.44 0.32
CA PRO A 118 -6.40 -28.98 0.09
C PRO A 118 -6.18 -27.58 0.67
N TRP A 119 -4.94 -27.30 1.08
CA TRP A 119 -4.51 -25.95 1.46
C TRP A 119 -4.48 -25.03 0.23
N SER A 120 -5.60 -24.37 -0.04
CA SER A 120 -5.88 -23.65 -1.28
C SER A 120 -6.97 -22.62 -1.04
N TRP A 121 -6.74 -21.40 -1.52
CA TRP A 121 -7.70 -20.31 -1.36
C TRP A 121 -9.01 -20.65 -2.07
N GLU A 122 -8.91 -21.22 -3.26
CA GLU A 122 -10.07 -21.52 -4.08
C GLU A 122 -11.00 -22.55 -3.42
N TYR A 123 -10.47 -23.48 -2.62
CA TYR A 123 -11.30 -24.35 -1.76
C TYR A 123 -11.75 -23.61 -0.50
N TYR A 124 -10.82 -23.03 0.26
CA TYR A 124 -11.08 -22.43 1.57
C TYR A 124 -12.14 -21.32 1.51
N ARG A 125 -12.05 -20.41 0.53
CA ARG A 125 -12.96 -19.26 0.38
C ARG A 125 -14.43 -19.64 0.22
N ARG A 126 -14.72 -20.88 -0.18
CA ARG A 126 -16.07 -21.40 -0.40
C ARG A 126 -16.65 -22.11 0.81
N LEU A 127 -15.83 -22.45 1.80
CA LEU A 127 -16.31 -22.97 3.08
C LEU A 127 -17.24 -21.95 3.72
N LYS A 128 -18.17 -22.46 4.53
CA LYS A 128 -19.06 -21.63 5.33
C LYS A 128 -18.58 -21.64 6.78
N SER A 129 -18.53 -20.46 7.37
CA SER A 129 -18.41 -20.27 8.81
C SER A 129 -19.68 -20.75 9.53
N SER A 130 -19.62 -20.84 10.86
CA SER A 130 -20.73 -21.33 11.71
C SER A 130 -22.02 -20.54 11.57
N ASP A 131 -21.95 -19.26 11.18
CA ASP A 131 -23.10 -18.41 10.90
C ASP A 131 -23.62 -18.51 9.45
N GLY A 132 -23.11 -19.48 8.67
CA GLY A 132 -23.57 -19.83 7.32
C GLY A 132 -23.00 -18.99 6.18
N TYR A 133 -22.19 -17.96 6.47
CA TYR A 133 -21.55 -17.13 5.46
C TYR A 133 -20.21 -17.70 5.00
N ARG A 134 -19.81 -17.34 3.77
CA ARG A 134 -18.54 -17.80 3.20
C ARG A 134 -17.34 -17.25 3.94
N GLU A 135 -16.29 -18.06 4.04
CA GLU A 135 -14.98 -17.65 4.57
C GLU A 135 -14.34 -16.58 3.69
N GLY A 136 -14.51 -16.67 2.37
CA GLY A 136 -13.98 -15.68 1.44
C GLY A 136 -14.87 -14.47 1.27
N VAL A 137 -14.31 -13.29 1.48
CA VAL A 137 -14.98 -12.02 1.25
C VAL A 137 -14.19 -11.13 0.30
N ARG A 138 -14.90 -10.32 -0.48
CA ARG A 138 -14.30 -9.37 -1.41
C ARG A 138 -14.37 -7.96 -0.84
N LEU A 139 -13.22 -7.31 -0.71
CA LEU A 139 -13.10 -5.94 -0.26
C LEU A 139 -12.77 -5.01 -1.43
N ALA A 140 -13.29 -3.78 -1.36
CA ALA A 140 -12.81 -2.69 -2.20
C ALA A 140 -11.99 -1.76 -1.31
N ILE A 141 -10.67 -1.75 -1.50
CA ILE A 141 -9.72 -0.98 -0.70
C ILE A 141 -9.38 0.33 -1.42
N PRO A 142 -9.30 1.47 -0.70
CA PRO A 142 -8.89 2.73 -1.30
C PRO A 142 -7.38 2.73 -1.58
N VAL A 143 -6.99 3.28 -2.73
CA VAL A 143 -5.58 3.39 -3.13
C VAL A 143 -5.30 4.72 -3.80
N TRP A 144 -4.05 5.18 -3.70
CA TRP A 144 -3.55 6.24 -4.57
C TRP A 144 -2.88 5.65 -5.79
N ILE A 145 -3.21 6.15 -6.97
CA ILE A 145 -2.63 5.68 -8.24
C ILE A 145 -2.01 6.82 -9.03
N PRO A 146 -0.87 6.58 -9.71
CA PRO A 146 -0.25 7.55 -10.59
C PRO A 146 -1.18 8.08 -11.67
N ARG A 147 -0.96 9.34 -12.07
CA ARG A 147 -1.62 9.91 -13.24
C ARG A 147 -1.29 9.04 -14.46
N TYR A 148 -2.28 8.83 -15.32
CA TYR A 148 -2.17 7.97 -16.52
C TYR A 148 -2.01 6.47 -16.28
N SER A 149 -2.23 5.99 -15.05
CA SER A 149 -2.37 4.55 -14.82
C SER A 149 -3.63 4.02 -15.50
N ARG A 150 -3.49 2.91 -16.24
CA ARG A 150 -4.62 2.15 -16.81
C ARG A 150 -4.92 0.91 -15.99
N THR A 151 -6.16 0.44 -16.06
CA THR A 151 -6.58 -0.82 -15.44
C THR A 151 -6.22 -2.00 -16.32
N VAL A 152 -5.79 -3.10 -15.71
CA VAL A 152 -5.48 -4.38 -16.36
C VAL A 152 -6.25 -5.46 -15.61
N LYS A 153 -7.02 -6.30 -16.32
CA LYS A 153 -7.83 -7.33 -15.66
C LYS A 153 -6.96 -8.38 -14.96
N LEU A 154 -7.38 -8.78 -13.77
CA LEU A 154 -6.72 -9.78 -12.95
C LEU A 154 -7.58 -11.04 -12.86
N TYR A 155 -6.98 -12.19 -13.14
CA TYR A 155 -7.63 -13.50 -13.07
C TYR A 155 -6.83 -14.43 -12.16
N GLY A 156 -7.49 -15.45 -11.61
CA GLY A 156 -6.84 -16.48 -10.81
C GLY A 156 -7.65 -17.76 -10.71
N GLY A 157 -7.00 -18.79 -10.18
CA GLY A 157 -7.54 -20.14 -10.14
C GLY A 157 -6.57 -21.17 -9.56
N PHE A 158 -6.94 -22.44 -9.70
CA PHE A 158 -6.20 -23.59 -9.15
C PHE A 158 -4.89 -23.91 -9.87
N LYS A 159 -4.75 -23.44 -11.11
CA LYS A 159 -3.64 -23.82 -11.99
C LYS A 159 -2.33 -23.33 -11.40
N LYS A 160 -1.24 -24.08 -11.58
CA LYS A 160 0.07 -23.68 -11.05
C LYS A 160 0.76 -22.63 -11.93
N LYS A 161 0.47 -22.64 -13.22
CA LYS A 161 1.07 -21.78 -14.23
C LYS A 161 0.12 -20.66 -14.61
N TRP A 162 0.64 -19.45 -14.74
CA TRP A 162 -0.14 -18.27 -15.11
C TRP A 162 -0.69 -18.39 -16.54
N GLU A 163 0.01 -19.11 -17.42
CA GLU A 163 -0.39 -19.34 -18.81
C GLU A 163 -1.70 -20.12 -18.87
N GLU A 164 -1.93 -21.02 -17.91
CA GLU A 164 -3.16 -21.79 -17.80
C GLU A 164 -4.31 -20.97 -17.22
N ILE A 165 -4.01 -19.95 -16.41
CA ILE A 165 -5.00 -19.00 -15.88
C ILE A 165 -5.71 -18.29 -17.05
N THR A 166 -5.04 -18.09 -18.17
CA THR A 166 -5.61 -17.37 -19.32
C THR A 166 -6.78 -18.09 -20.02
N LYS A 167 -7.02 -19.37 -19.74
CA LYS A 167 -7.92 -20.22 -20.53
C LYS A 167 -9.24 -20.59 -19.84
N GLN A 168 -9.38 -20.43 -18.52
CA GLN A 168 -10.57 -20.91 -17.77
C GLN A 168 -10.90 -20.13 -16.48
N ASP A 169 -10.46 -18.87 -16.32
CA ASP A 169 -10.30 -18.35 -14.96
C ASP A 169 -11.33 -17.35 -14.44
N ARG A 170 -11.32 -17.28 -13.10
CA ARG A 170 -12.16 -16.46 -12.26
C ARG A 170 -11.63 -15.03 -12.22
N TYR A 171 -12.48 -14.09 -12.58
CA TYR A 171 -12.18 -12.66 -12.47
C TYR A 171 -11.99 -12.25 -11.00
N LEU A 172 -10.79 -11.77 -10.66
CA LEU A 172 -10.44 -11.29 -9.31
C LEU A 172 -10.66 -9.78 -9.17
N GLY A 173 -10.58 -9.04 -10.28
CA GLY A 173 -10.64 -7.59 -10.28
C GLY A 173 -9.68 -7.01 -11.31
N TYR A 174 -8.93 -5.99 -10.90
CA TYR A 174 -7.95 -5.37 -11.75
C TYR A 174 -6.78 -4.87 -10.92
N VAL A 175 -5.65 -4.77 -11.59
CA VAL A 175 -4.47 -4.04 -11.14
C VAL A 175 -4.32 -2.78 -11.99
N TYR A 176 -3.45 -1.89 -11.55
CA TYR A 176 -3.06 -0.71 -12.30
C TYR A 176 -1.69 -0.91 -12.91
N PHE A 177 -1.53 -0.37 -14.11
CA PHE A 177 -0.24 -0.29 -14.78
C PHE A 177 0.04 1.16 -15.17
N CYS A 178 1.23 1.64 -14.82
CA CYS A 178 1.73 2.94 -15.23
C CYS A 178 3.07 2.75 -15.95
N PRO A 179 3.17 3.08 -17.26
CA PRO A 179 4.39 2.83 -18.02
C PRO A 179 5.54 3.80 -17.71
N SER A 180 5.29 4.87 -16.95
CA SER A 180 6.25 5.95 -16.76
C SER A 180 6.68 6.07 -15.31
N LEU A 181 7.93 5.72 -15.00
CA LEU A 181 8.54 5.90 -13.68
C LEU A 181 8.45 7.37 -13.21
N LYS A 182 8.55 8.33 -14.14
CA LYS A 182 8.32 9.76 -13.85
C LYS A 182 6.93 10.00 -13.28
N ASN A 183 5.88 9.44 -13.89
CA ASN A 183 4.52 9.56 -13.39
C ASN A 183 4.33 8.81 -12.09
N VAL A 184 4.99 7.66 -11.93
CA VAL A 184 4.94 6.94 -10.66
C VAL A 184 5.65 7.72 -9.56
N ASN A 185 6.69 8.51 -9.81
CA ASN A 185 7.31 9.35 -8.78
C ASN A 185 6.58 10.69 -8.53
N ASP A 186 5.61 11.06 -9.36
CA ASP A 186 4.83 12.29 -9.25
C ASP A 186 3.60 12.15 -8.32
N LYS A 187 3.88 11.98 -7.03
CA LYS A 187 2.87 11.78 -5.98
C LYS A 187 1.83 12.89 -5.89
N ARG A 188 2.21 14.13 -6.24
CA ARG A 188 1.31 15.29 -6.17
C ARG A 188 0.12 15.15 -7.11
N HIS A 189 0.32 14.48 -8.25
CA HIS A 189 -0.71 14.28 -9.28
C HIS A 189 -1.39 12.92 -9.24
N TYR A 190 -1.15 12.13 -8.19
CA TYR A 190 -1.90 10.91 -7.98
C TYR A 190 -3.41 11.17 -7.85
N ARG A 191 -4.19 10.21 -8.31
CA ARG A 191 -5.65 10.21 -8.17
C ARG A 191 -6.09 9.11 -7.21
N PRO A 192 -7.19 9.31 -6.47
CA PRO A 192 -7.77 8.25 -5.67
C PRO A 192 -8.43 7.20 -6.57
N SER A 193 -8.38 5.94 -6.14
CA SER A 193 -9.10 4.84 -6.79
C SER A 193 -9.39 3.72 -5.80
N LYS A 194 -9.84 2.56 -6.32
CA LYS A 194 -10.01 1.33 -5.55
C LYS A 194 -9.29 0.17 -6.21
N ILE A 195 -8.80 -0.77 -5.41
CA ILE A 195 -8.43 -2.12 -5.86
C ILE A 195 -9.39 -3.09 -5.16
N TYR A 196 -9.74 -4.17 -5.84
CA TYR A 196 -10.52 -5.25 -5.25
C TYR A 196 -9.59 -6.37 -4.82
N ILE A 197 -9.74 -6.82 -3.58
CA ILE A 197 -8.98 -7.94 -3.01
C ILE A 197 -9.94 -8.98 -2.44
N GLU A 198 -9.48 -10.21 -2.35
CA GLU A 198 -10.17 -11.27 -1.63
C GLU A 198 -9.39 -11.66 -0.39
N VAL A 199 -10.09 -11.76 0.73
CA VAL A 199 -9.47 -12.03 2.03
C VAL A 199 -10.36 -12.99 2.81
N SER A 200 -9.78 -13.63 3.81
CA SER A 200 -10.56 -14.34 4.83
C SER A 200 -11.43 -13.36 5.62
N ARG A 201 -12.65 -13.80 5.94
CA ARG A 201 -13.66 -12.97 6.59
C ARG A 201 -13.19 -12.37 7.91
N GLU A 202 -12.51 -13.17 8.73
CA GLU A 202 -11.96 -12.75 10.02
C GLU A 202 -10.72 -11.85 9.85
N PHE A 203 -10.01 -11.95 8.73
CA PHE A 203 -8.87 -11.10 8.38
C PHE A 203 -9.28 -9.75 7.78
N ALA A 204 -10.50 -9.67 7.24
CA ALA A 204 -11.01 -8.50 6.53
C ALA A 204 -10.95 -7.17 7.30
N PRO A 205 -11.25 -7.12 8.62
CA PRO A 205 -11.15 -5.87 9.39
C PRO A 205 -9.74 -5.28 9.38
N PHE A 206 -8.72 -6.13 9.58
CA PHE A 206 -7.32 -5.74 9.62
C PHE A 206 -6.81 -5.26 8.26
N ALA A 207 -7.09 -6.02 7.19
CA ALA A 207 -6.73 -5.62 5.83
C ALA A 207 -7.42 -4.30 5.43
N TYR A 208 -8.73 -4.17 5.69
CA TYR A 208 -9.49 -2.96 5.39
C TYR A 208 -8.95 -1.73 6.11
N MET A 209 -8.64 -1.86 7.39
CA MET A 209 -8.05 -0.80 8.19
C MET A 209 -6.67 -0.39 7.67
N PHE A 210 -5.80 -1.36 7.36
CA PHE A 210 -4.45 -1.11 6.90
C PHE A 210 -4.43 -0.28 5.62
N PHE A 211 -5.17 -0.69 4.59
CA PHE A 211 -5.23 0.06 3.33
C PHE A 211 -5.92 1.42 3.49
N GLN A 212 -6.91 1.53 4.39
CA GLN A 212 -7.46 2.84 4.73
C GLN A 212 -6.44 3.75 5.38
N TYR A 213 -5.63 3.25 6.33
CA TYR A 213 -4.60 4.03 6.99
C TYR A 213 -3.61 4.57 5.97
N ILE A 214 -3.09 3.71 5.09
CA ILE A 214 -2.15 4.10 4.04
C ILE A 214 -2.75 5.18 3.13
N PHE A 215 -3.98 4.96 2.66
CA PHE A 215 -4.65 5.92 1.79
C PHE A 215 -4.89 7.27 2.50
N ARG A 216 -5.30 7.25 3.77
CA ARG A 216 -5.65 8.46 4.51
C ARG A 216 -4.42 9.27 4.94
N GLU A 217 -3.27 8.65 5.21
CA GLU A 217 -2.01 9.39 5.39
C GLU A 217 -1.66 10.19 4.12
N GLY A 218 -1.93 9.65 2.93
CA GLY A 218 -1.80 10.36 1.66
C GLY A 218 -2.80 11.51 1.43
N LEU A 219 -3.87 11.61 2.24
CA LEU A 219 -4.75 12.80 2.31
C LEU A 219 -4.11 13.91 3.15
N ALA A 220 -3.35 13.55 4.19
CA ALA A 220 -2.68 14.52 5.06
C ALA A 220 -1.49 15.19 4.34
N SER A 221 -0.74 14.43 3.53
CA SER A 221 0.34 14.96 2.70
C SER A 221 0.51 14.16 1.41
N ALA A 222 0.81 14.85 0.31
CA ALA A 222 1.13 14.21 -0.96
C ALA A 222 2.40 13.33 -0.86
N ASP A 223 3.35 13.68 0.01
CA ASP A 223 4.60 12.91 0.16
C ASP A 223 4.37 11.52 0.80
N LEU A 224 3.29 11.41 1.58
CA LEU A 224 2.81 10.17 2.21
C LEU A 224 1.94 9.32 1.29
N ARG A 225 1.68 9.74 0.05
CA ARG A 225 0.97 8.88 -0.90
C ARG A 225 1.87 7.73 -1.33
N VAL A 226 1.31 6.52 -1.27
CA VAL A 226 1.95 5.28 -1.72
C VAL A 226 1.24 4.82 -3.00
N PRO A 227 1.96 4.61 -4.12
CA PRO A 227 1.37 4.16 -5.38
C PRO A 227 1.03 2.67 -5.31
N ILE A 228 -0.09 2.31 -4.67
CA ILE A 228 -0.56 0.92 -4.62
C ILE A 228 -1.25 0.60 -5.95
N MET A 229 -0.50 -0.02 -6.85
CA MET A 229 -0.95 -0.37 -8.19
C MET A 229 -1.39 -1.84 -8.29
N SER A 230 -0.85 -2.71 -7.45
CA SER A 230 -1.27 -4.11 -7.34
C SER A 230 -1.38 -4.49 -5.87
N VAL A 231 -2.43 -5.23 -5.52
CA VAL A 231 -2.52 -5.94 -4.24
C VAL A 231 -2.95 -7.36 -4.54
N ARG A 232 -2.12 -8.31 -4.14
CA ARG A 232 -2.41 -9.74 -4.25
C ARG A 232 -2.85 -10.25 -2.90
N CYS A 233 -3.95 -10.99 -2.85
CA CYS A 233 -4.48 -11.56 -1.63
C CYS A 233 -5.59 -12.54 -1.98
N GLY A 234 -5.59 -13.69 -1.30
CA GLY A 234 -6.61 -14.70 -1.52
C GLY A 234 -6.51 -15.25 -2.94
N GLU A 235 -5.43 -15.98 -3.22
CA GLU A 235 -5.28 -16.71 -4.46
C GLU A 235 -4.37 -17.91 -4.32
N ASP A 236 -4.54 -18.89 -5.21
CA ASP A 236 -3.60 -19.98 -5.42
C ASP A 236 -2.52 -19.57 -6.42
N THR A 237 -2.99 -19.05 -7.55
CA THR A 237 -2.21 -18.50 -8.65
C THR A 237 -3.05 -17.43 -9.33
N PHE A 238 -2.39 -16.42 -9.88
CA PHE A 238 -3.05 -15.34 -10.60
C PHE A 238 -2.19 -14.83 -11.76
N ALA A 239 -2.83 -14.08 -12.66
CA ALA A 239 -2.18 -13.39 -13.76
C ALA A 239 -2.96 -12.13 -14.16
N ALA A 240 -2.26 -11.06 -14.50
CA ALA A 240 -2.86 -9.92 -15.18
C ALA A 240 -2.90 -10.16 -16.69
N ILE A 241 -4.08 -10.06 -17.31
CA ILE A 241 -4.31 -10.49 -18.68
C ILE A 241 -5.10 -9.41 -19.43
N GLU A 242 -4.57 -9.00 -20.58
CA GLU A 242 -5.23 -8.13 -21.56
C GLU A 242 -5.00 -8.66 -22.97
N LYS A 243 -5.82 -8.20 -23.93
CA LYS A 243 -5.67 -8.59 -25.35
C LYS A 243 -4.40 -8.02 -25.97
N GLU A 244 -4.04 -6.81 -25.57
CA GLU A 244 -2.87 -6.11 -26.09
C GLU A 244 -1.71 -6.19 -25.10
N PRO A 245 -0.46 -6.27 -25.60
CA PRO A 245 0.72 -6.21 -24.76
C PRO A 245 0.79 -4.88 -23.98
N PRO A 246 1.55 -4.84 -22.88
CA PRO A 246 1.89 -3.58 -22.24
C PRO A 246 2.67 -2.68 -23.23
N PRO A 247 2.40 -1.35 -23.28
CA PRO A 247 3.28 -0.45 -23.99
C PRO A 247 4.67 -0.49 -23.35
N PRO A 248 5.72 -0.05 -24.07
CA PRO A 248 7.04 0.13 -23.49
C PRO A 248 6.95 0.94 -22.20
N PHE A 249 7.65 0.48 -21.17
CA PHE A 249 7.58 1.09 -19.84
C PHE A 249 8.98 1.30 -19.28
N THR A 250 9.08 2.24 -18.35
CA THR A 250 10.32 2.62 -17.69
C THR A 250 10.37 2.06 -16.29
N CYS A 251 11.53 1.53 -15.91
CA CYS A 251 11.80 1.06 -14.56
C CYS A 251 13.22 1.46 -14.12
N ALA A 252 13.44 1.46 -12.82
CA ALA A 252 14.78 1.64 -12.27
C ALA A 252 15.53 0.30 -12.34
N GLU A 253 16.75 0.34 -12.85
CA GLU A 253 17.71 -0.76 -12.79
C GLU A 253 18.94 -0.32 -12.00
N PHE A 254 19.29 -1.09 -10.98
CA PHE A 254 20.45 -0.85 -10.13
C PHE A 254 21.68 -1.58 -10.68
N ARG A 255 22.86 -0.97 -10.53
CA ARG A 255 24.11 -1.48 -11.13
C ARG A 255 24.58 -2.80 -10.50
N ASP A 256 24.39 -2.93 -9.20
CA ASP A 256 24.81 -4.07 -8.38
C ASP A 256 23.61 -4.68 -7.66
N GLU A 257 23.66 -5.98 -7.42
CA GLU A 257 22.67 -6.79 -6.69
C GLU A 257 23.03 -6.96 -5.20
N ILE A 258 24.23 -6.54 -4.75
CA ILE A 258 24.75 -6.84 -3.41
C ILE A 258 25.25 -5.60 -2.62
N ASN A 259 25.88 -4.57 -3.22
CA ASN A 259 26.43 -3.42 -2.45
C ASN A 259 25.45 -2.27 -2.18
N GLY A 260 25.84 -1.36 -1.28
CA GLY A 260 25.07 -0.21 -0.77
C GLY A 260 25.04 1.03 -1.67
N ASP A 261 25.29 0.89 -2.97
CA ASP A 261 25.19 1.98 -3.94
C ASP A 261 23.74 2.13 -4.45
N PHE A 262 23.17 3.33 -4.33
CA PHE A 262 21.82 3.68 -4.80
C PHE A 262 21.80 4.30 -6.21
N HIS A 263 22.93 4.26 -6.93
CA HIS A 263 22.98 4.64 -8.33
C HIS A 263 22.16 3.68 -9.19
N TYR A 264 21.04 4.20 -9.69
CA TYR A 264 20.18 3.53 -10.65
C TYR A 264 20.29 4.20 -12.02
N ARG A 265 19.94 3.45 -13.06
CA ARG A 265 19.61 4.01 -14.37
C ARG A 265 18.14 3.76 -14.67
N VAL A 266 17.52 4.69 -15.38
CA VAL A 266 16.19 4.46 -15.93
C VAL A 266 16.36 3.70 -17.24
N ILE A 267 15.77 2.53 -17.33
CA ILE A 267 15.75 1.72 -18.55
C ILE A 267 14.33 1.62 -19.09
N THR A 268 14.20 1.40 -20.39
CA THR A 268 12.93 1.09 -21.04
C THR A 268 12.88 -0.40 -21.34
N LYS A 269 11.79 -1.06 -20.93
CA LYS A 269 11.51 -2.47 -21.19
C LYS A 269 10.24 -2.61 -22.02
N LYS A 270 10.14 -3.74 -22.71
CA LYS A 270 8.97 -4.18 -23.46
C LYS A 270 8.75 -5.67 -23.11
N CYS A 271 7.51 -6.05 -22.92
CA CYS A 271 7.08 -7.42 -22.64
C CYS A 271 6.02 -7.82 -23.67
N GLU A 272 5.85 -9.12 -23.90
CA GLU A 272 4.84 -9.64 -24.84
C GLU A 272 3.46 -9.72 -24.17
N SER A 273 3.43 -9.81 -22.84
CA SER A 273 2.20 -9.89 -22.06
C SER A 273 2.28 -9.14 -20.73
N PHE A 274 1.11 -8.72 -20.22
CA PHE A 274 0.99 -8.26 -18.85
C PHE A 274 1.27 -9.34 -17.82
N ALA A 275 1.05 -10.60 -18.19
CA ALA A 275 1.27 -11.72 -17.30
C ALA A 275 2.76 -12.02 -17.09
N GLU A 276 3.67 -11.54 -17.95
CA GLU A 276 5.10 -11.51 -17.65
C GLU A 276 5.45 -10.52 -16.55
N ILE A 277 4.59 -9.50 -16.36
CA ILE A 277 4.81 -8.43 -15.39
C ILE A 277 4.11 -8.72 -14.06
N ILE A 278 2.93 -9.32 -14.10
CA ILE A 278 2.06 -9.44 -12.93
C ILE A 278 1.46 -10.83 -12.91
N HIS A 279 2.18 -11.75 -12.28
CA HIS A 279 1.72 -13.10 -12.02
C HIS A 279 2.29 -13.63 -10.71
N GLY A 280 1.89 -14.83 -10.32
CA GLY A 280 2.48 -15.46 -9.17
C GLY A 280 1.76 -16.73 -8.78
N HIS A 281 2.50 -17.63 -8.15
CA HIS A 281 2.01 -18.88 -7.61
C HIS A 281 2.50 -19.04 -6.18
N HIS A 282 1.58 -19.37 -5.28
CA HIS A 282 1.89 -19.51 -3.86
C HIS A 282 2.22 -20.94 -3.48
N LYS A 283 3.27 -21.10 -2.66
CA LYS A 283 3.66 -22.38 -2.06
C LYS A 283 2.50 -23.01 -1.27
N GLY A 284 2.46 -24.33 -1.23
CA GLY A 284 1.31 -25.12 -0.75
C GLY A 284 0.83 -24.90 0.70
N LYS A 285 1.56 -24.18 1.58
CA LYS A 285 1.10 -23.79 2.93
C LYS A 285 1.16 -22.27 3.19
N SER A 286 1.19 -21.47 2.12
CA SER A 286 1.24 -20.01 2.19
C SER A 286 0.01 -19.42 2.90
N ASN A 287 0.18 -18.30 3.59
CA ASN A 287 -0.93 -17.53 4.17
C ASN A 287 -1.82 -16.89 3.09
N HIS A 288 -1.31 -16.70 1.86
CA HIS A 288 -2.11 -16.26 0.70
C HIS A 288 -3.21 -17.26 0.35
N ARG A 289 -2.89 -18.56 0.46
CA ARG A 289 -3.83 -19.67 0.19
C ARG A 289 -4.91 -19.85 1.26
N ILE A 290 -4.90 -19.01 2.29
CA ILE A 290 -5.97 -18.91 3.30
C ILE A 290 -6.43 -17.47 3.48
N GLY A 291 -6.16 -16.57 2.51
CA GLY A 291 -6.65 -15.19 2.54
C GLY A 291 -6.19 -14.36 3.75
N CYS A 292 -5.08 -14.73 4.38
CA CYS A 292 -4.51 -14.08 5.56
C CYS A 292 -3.10 -13.52 5.29
N ALA A 293 -2.83 -13.17 4.04
CA ALA A 293 -1.62 -12.49 3.59
C ALA A 293 -1.93 -11.63 2.37
N PHE A 294 -1.18 -10.56 2.17
CA PHE A 294 -1.23 -9.80 0.95
C PHE A 294 0.14 -9.30 0.51
N ASP A 295 0.26 -9.09 -0.79
CA ASP A 295 1.45 -8.58 -1.45
C ASP A 295 1.14 -7.24 -2.09
N ILE A 296 1.84 -6.18 -1.69
CA ILE A 296 1.67 -4.84 -2.25
C ILE A 296 2.72 -4.62 -3.34
N ASN A 297 2.27 -4.27 -4.55
CA ASN A 297 3.12 -3.99 -5.72
C ASN A 297 4.10 -5.13 -6.07
N SER A 298 3.65 -6.39 -6.00
CA SER A 298 4.42 -7.50 -6.56
C SER A 298 4.30 -7.52 -8.08
N PHE A 299 5.24 -6.86 -8.75
CA PHE A 299 5.38 -6.79 -10.20
C PHE A 299 6.69 -7.42 -10.64
N ASP A 300 6.64 -8.56 -11.30
CA ASP A 300 7.73 -9.28 -11.96
C ASP A 300 8.26 -8.43 -13.13
N PHE A 301 9.57 -8.24 -13.20
CA PHE A 301 10.18 -7.52 -14.33
C PHE A 301 11.32 -8.37 -14.84
N PRO A 302 11.04 -9.26 -15.80
CA PRO A 302 12.05 -10.12 -16.37
C PRO A 302 13.27 -9.29 -16.82
N GLU A 303 14.46 -9.83 -16.58
CA GLU A 303 15.74 -9.23 -16.98
C GLU A 303 16.06 -7.86 -16.37
N VAL A 304 15.36 -7.44 -15.32
CA VAL A 304 15.75 -6.29 -14.50
C VAL A 304 16.49 -6.85 -13.29
N LYS A 305 17.73 -6.40 -13.06
CA LYS A 305 18.61 -6.89 -11.98
C LYS A 305 18.00 -6.81 -10.58
N ASP A 306 17.06 -5.89 -10.38
CA ASP A 306 16.27 -5.72 -9.15
C ASP A 306 14.77 -5.77 -9.49
N GLY A 307 14.38 -6.67 -10.40
CA GLY A 307 13.00 -6.97 -10.77
C GLY A 307 12.39 -8.08 -9.91
N SER A 308 11.07 -8.12 -9.75
CA SER A 308 10.42 -9.02 -8.78
C SER A 308 10.63 -10.52 -9.00
N PRO A 309 10.54 -11.34 -7.93
CA PRO A 309 10.15 -11.00 -6.54
C PRO A 309 11.23 -10.19 -5.84
N ASN A 310 10.95 -8.89 -5.65
CA ASN A 310 11.93 -7.80 -5.73
C ASN A 310 13.16 -8.07 -4.85
N PRO A 311 14.30 -8.53 -5.40
CA PRO A 311 15.48 -8.88 -4.62
C PRO A 311 16.24 -7.60 -4.31
N ILE A 312 15.61 -6.68 -3.57
CA ILE A 312 16.33 -5.59 -2.90
C ILE A 312 17.25 -6.31 -1.93
N SER A 313 18.48 -6.53 -2.39
CA SER A 313 19.51 -7.42 -1.86
C SER A 313 19.40 -7.72 -0.37
N ARG A 314 19.68 -8.97 0.03
CA ARG A 314 20.07 -9.41 1.39
C ARG A 314 20.12 -8.24 2.40
N ALA A 315 19.12 -8.06 3.26
CA ALA A 315 18.98 -7.17 4.44
C ALA A 315 19.77 -5.82 4.56
N ARG A 316 21.04 -5.71 4.17
CA ARG A 316 21.93 -4.55 4.33
C ARG A 316 21.53 -3.29 3.56
N ARG A 317 20.72 -3.36 2.50
CA ARG A 317 20.15 -2.18 1.79
C ARG A 317 19.03 -1.46 2.55
N GLN A 318 18.61 -1.98 3.71
CA GLN A 318 17.42 -1.54 4.46
C GLN A 318 17.51 -0.11 5.02
N PHE A 319 18.71 0.43 5.29
CA PHE A 319 18.87 1.76 5.88
C PHE A 319 18.35 2.94 5.02
N ALA A 320 18.05 2.72 3.73
CA ALA A 320 17.55 3.80 2.85
C ALA A 320 16.21 3.49 2.17
N ARG A 321 15.37 2.62 2.73
CA ARG A 321 14.04 2.29 2.16
C ARG A 321 13.18 3.50 1.83
N ASP A 322 13.20 4.52 2.68
CA ASP A 322 12.49 5.77 2.41
C ASP A 322 13.07 6.52 1.20
N ARG A 323 14.36 6.39 0.92
CA ARG A 323 14.98 6.93 -0.30
C ARG A 323 14.59 6.09 -1.52
N LEU A 324 14.51 4.76 -1.35
CA LEU A 324 14.09 3.84 -2.40
C LEU A 324 12.63 4.07 -2.84
N HIS A 325 11.71 4.37 -1.93
CA HIS A 325 10.33 4.75 -2.30
C HIS A 325 10.24 6.05 -3.12
N LYS A 326 11.22 6.94 -3.02
CA LYS A 326 11.29 8.16 -3.86
C LYS A 326 11.83 7.87 -5.27
N ILE A 327 12.61 6.81 -5.41
CA ILE A 327 13.35 6.46 -6.64
C ILE A 327 12.55 5.44 -7.46
N ASP A 328 11.99 4.45 -6.77
CA ASP A 328 11.21 3.37 -7.35
C ASP A 328 9.95 3.15 -6.53
N ALA A 329 8.84 3.50 -7.15
CA ALA A 329 7.50 3.42 -6.61
C ALA A 329 6.99 2.00 -6.33
N ARG A 330 7.74 0.96 -6.71
CA ARG A 330 7.45 -0.42 -6.31
C ARG A 330 7.85 -0.68 -4.85
N ASN A 331 8.65 0.21 -4.24
CA ASN A 331 9.04 0.14 -2.84
C ASN A 331 7.98 0.72 -1.92
N ILE A 332 7.77 0.04 -0.81
CA ILE A 332 6.89 0.47 0.27
C ILE A 332 7.72 1.29 1.27
N PRO A 333 7.30 2.50 1.68
CA PRO A 333 8.04 3.29 2.66
C PRO A 333 8.01 2.66 4.06
N GLN A 334 9.00 2.98 4.90
CA GLN A 334 9.17 2.31 6.20
C GLN A 334 7.93 2.44 7.09
N TRP A 335 7.29 3.61 7.12
CA TRP A 335 6.10 3.86 7.95
C TRP A 335 4.92 2.92 7.65
N VAL A 336 4.85 2.32 6.46
CA VAL A 336 3.82 1.33 6.13
C VAL A 336 4.13 -0.01 6.78
N TYR A 337 5.41 -0.39 6.92
CA TYR A 337 5.80 -1.56 7.71
C TYR A 337 5.57 -1.30 9.19
N ASP A 338 5.92 -0.12 9.70
CA ASP A 338 5.65 0.25 11.10
C ASP A 338 4.14 0.18 11.40
N ALA A 339 3.31 0.71 10.50
CA ALA A 339 1.85 0.59 10.61
C ALA A 339 1.36 -0.86 10.50
N ALA A 340 2.03 -1.73 9.74
CA ALA A 340 1.68 -3.13 9.68
C ALA A 340 2.03 -3.85 10.99
N GLU A 341 3.18 -3.54 11.59
CA GLU A 341 3.61 -4.05 12.90
C GLU A 341 2.69 -3.59 14.02
N ASP A 342 2.18 -2.35 13.99
CA ASP A 342 1.17 -1.86 14.96
C ASP A 342 -0.09 -2.76 14.99
N ILE A 343 -0.48 -3.32 13.84
CA ILE A 343 -1.62 -4.25 13.75
C ILE A 343 -1.23 -5.65 14.23
N GLY A 344 0.06 -5.97 14.25
CA GLY A 344 0.58 -7.31 14.51
C GLY A 344 0.80 -8.14 13.24
N PHE A 345 0.79 -7.52 12.04
CA PHE A 345 1.21 -8.25 10.84
C PHE A 345 2.68 -8.63 10.97
N ARG A 346 2.99 -9.85 10.53
CA ARG A 346 4.36 -10.22 10.24
C ARG A 346 4.79 -9.41 9.01
N VAL A 347 5.92 -8.70 9.12
CA VAL A 347 6.54 -7.96 8.01
C VAL A 347 7.87 -8.58 7.53
N PRO A 348 8.28 -8.37 6.26
CA PRO A 348 9.30 -9.18 5.60
C PRO A 348 10.66 -9.28 6.28
N TYR A 349 11.14 -8.21 6.92
CA TYR A 349 12.45 -8.21 7.59
C TYR A 349 12.49 -9.02 8.89
N GLN A 350 11.34 -9.44 9.41
CA GLN A 350 11.25 -10.28 10.60
C GLN A 350 11.50 -11.77 10.29
N TRP A 351 11.63 -12.16 9.01
CA TRP A 351 11.98 -13.52 8.61
C TRP A 351 12.90 -13.56 7.40
N SER A 352 13.68 -14.63 7.28
CA SER A 352 14.46 -14.90 6.08
C SER A 352 13.75 -15.94 5.22
N TYR A 353 13.62 -15.70 3.92
CA TYR A 353 13.47 -16.82 2.98
C TYR A 353 14.79 -17.59 2.93
N GLY A 354 14.73 -18.90 2.71
CA GLY A 354 15.94 -19.68 2.42
C GLY A 354 16.76 -19.03 1.30
N TRP A 355 18.09 -19.15 1.35
CA TRP A 355 19.05 -18.53 0.42
C TRP A 355 19.31 -17.02 0.61
N GLY A 356 18.79 -16.41 1.68
CA GLY A 356 19.12 -15.02 2.05
C GLY A 356 18.31 -13.94 1.32
N PHE A 357 17.19 -14.32 0.71
CA PHE A 357 16.25 -13.39 0.09
C PHE A 357 15.20 -12.92 1.09
N THR A 358 14.63 -11.73 0.85
CA THR A 358 13.57 -11.14 1.65
C THR A 358 12.40 -10.78 0.74
N ASP A 359 11.20 -11.18 1.15
CA ASP A 359 9.98 -11.05 0.36
C ASP A 359 9.29 -9.72 0.65
N TRP A 360 9.88 -8.63 0.15
CA TRP A 360 9.61 -7.28 0.66
C TRP A 360 8.20 -6.75 0.45
N HIS A 361 7.43 -7.34 -0.45
CA HIS A 361 6.07 -6.93 -0.72
C HIS A 361 5.05 -7.63 0.20
N HIS A 362 5.45 -8.67 0.94
CA HIS A 362 4.56 -9.59 1.64
C HIS A 362 4.25 -9.16 3.07
N PHE A 363 2.97 -9.23 3.44
CA PHE A 363 2.50 -9.02 4.81
C PHE A 363 1.56 -10.16 5.16
N ASP A 364 1.67 -10.74 6.35
CA ASP A 364 0.74 -11.79 6.76
C ASP A 364 0.41 -11.83 8.24
N CYS A 365 -0.56 -12.66 8.57
CA CYS A 365 -0.96 -12.95 9.94
C CYS A 365 0.11 -13.67 10.79
N GLY A 366 1.25 -14.04 10.22
CA GLY A 366 2.29 -14.77 10.92
C GLY A 366 2.05 -16.27 11.05
N LYS A 367 2.80 -16.86 11.98
CA LYS A 367 2.68 -18.24 12.46
C LYS A 367 2.86 -18.19 13.97
N GLU A 368 2.26 -19.15 14.66
CA GLU A 368 2.47 -19.32 16.10
C GLU A 368 3.97 -19.33 16.41
N PRO A 369 4.44 -18.53 17.38
CA PRO A 369 5.82 -18.58 17.82
C PRO A 369 6.13 -20.01 18.27
N LYS A 370 7.23 -20.59 17.79
CA LYS A 370 7.71 -21.83 18.40
C LYS A 370 8.05 -21.49 19.85
N MET A 371 7.37 -22.09 20.81
CA MET A 371 7.85 -22.08 22.19
C MET A 371 9.27 -22.63 22.14
N VAL A 372 10.24 -21.78 22.49
CA VAL A 372 11.60 -22.25 22.70
C VAL A 372 11.48 -23.18 23.89
N SER A 373 11.49 -24.49 23.66
CA SER A 373 11.66 -25.44 24.74
C SER A 373 12.93 -25.00 25.46
N GLU A 374 12.80 -24.57 26.71
CA GLU A 374 13.92 -24.43 27.61
C GLU A 374 14.72 -25.73 27.47
N LYS A 375 15.90 -25.63 26.86
CA LYS A 375 16.84 -26.74 26.87
C LYS A 375 17.17 -26.95 28.34
N LYS A 376 16.60 -28.02 28.92
CA LYS A 376 17.09 -28.59 30.16
C LYS A 376 18.50 -29.11 29.96
#